data_AF-A0A227J6E1-F1
#
_entry.id   AF-A0A227J6E1-F1
#
_cell.length_a   1.000
_cell.length_b   1.000
_cell.length_c   1.000
_cell.angle_alpha   90.00
_cell.angle_beta   90.00
_cell.angle_gamma   90.00
#
_symmetry.space_group_name_H-M   'P 1'
#
loop_
_entity.id
_entity.type
_entity.pdbx_description
1 polymer ?
#
loop_
_entity_poly.entity_id
_entity_poly.type
_entity_poly.pdbx_seq_one_letter_code
_entity_poly.pdbx_strand_id
1 'polypeptide(L)' 'MERDCMEFDVLIVGAGPAGLSAACRVKQLAMEKDQEISVCVVEKGSEVGAHILSGA' A
#
# COMPACT_ATOMS: atom_id res chain seq x y z
N MET A 1 -22.11 9.89 14.18
CA MET A 1 -21.24 10.22 13.04
C MET A 1 -21.03 8.95 12.26
N GLU A 2 -21.47 8.92 11.01
CA GLU A 2 -21.30 7.80 10.09
C GLU A 2 -19.85 7.80 9.57
N ARG A 3 -19.28 6.63 9.30
CA ARG A 3 -17.92 6.48 8.74
C ARG A 3 -18.04 5.91 7.34
N ASP A 4 -17.34 6.51 6.39
CA ASP A 4 -17.21 5.94 5.05
C ASP A 4 -16.33 4.69 5.08
N CYS A 5 -16.72 3.68 4.31
CA CYS A 5 -16.03 2.39 4.22
C CYS A 5 -15.71 2.08 2.76
N MET A 6 -14.55 1.47 2.51
CA MET A 6 -14.12 0.97 1.21
C MET A 6 -13.51 -0.42 1.40
N GLU A 7 -13.76 -1.34 0.47
CA GLU A 7 -13.27 -2.72 0.54
C GLU A 7 -12.01 -2.90 -0.33
N PHE A 8 -11.02 -3.61 0.21
CA PHE A 8 -9.80 -4.01 -0.48
C PHE A 8 -9.39 -5.40 0.02
N ASP A 9 -8.76 -6.21 -0.85
CA ASP A 9 -8.23 -7.51 -0.45
C ASP A 9 -7.04 -7.37 0.50
N VAL A 10 -6.22 -6.32 0.28
CA VAL A 10 -5.08 -5.99 1.13
C VAL A 10 -5.03 -4.48 1.39
N LEU A 11 -5.02 -4.11 2.67
CA LEU A 11 -4.76 -2.75 3.14
C LEU A 11 -3.38 -2.69 3.80
N ILE A 12 -2.53 -1.78 3.33
CA ILE A 12 -1.19 -1.51 3.89
C ILE A 12 -1.18 -0.09 4.46
N VAL A 13 -0.78 0.04 5.73
CA VAL A 13 -0.68 1.32 6.43
C VAL A 13 0.78 1.77 6.49
N GLY A 14 1.09 2.87 5.80
CA GLY A 14 2.41 3.47 5.66
C GLY A 14 3.04 3.18 4.28
N ALA A 15 3.37 4.24 3.53
CA ALA A 15 4.02 4.16 2.23
C ALA A 15 5.55 4.32 2.33
N GLY A 16 6.16 3.72 3.37
CA GLY A 16 7.61 3.59 3.49
C GLY A 16 8.18 2.43 2.66
N PRO A 17 9.51 2.19 2.70
CA PRO A 17 10.14 1.11 1.93
C PRO A 17 9.51 -0.26 2.15
N ALA A 18 9.18 -0.61 3.41
CA ALA A 18 8.55 -1.89 3.74
C ALA A 18 7.14 -2.01 3.15
N GLY A 19 6.29 -0.98 3.31
CA GLY A 19 4.91 -0.99 2.82
C GLY A 19 4.84 -1.04 1.30
N LEU A 20 5.66 -0.24 0.61
CA LEU A 20 5.72 -0.26 -0.85
C LEU A 20 6.32 -1.56 -1.38
N SER A 21 7.35 -2.13 -0.73
CA SER A 21 7.90 -3.43 -1.11
C SER A 21 6.87 -4.54 -0.98
N ALA A 22 6.07 -4.53 0.10
CA ALA A 22 4.98 -5.48 0.29
C ALA A 22 3.90 -5.32 -0.78
N ALA A 23 3.45 -4.08 -1.06
CA ALA A 23 2.45 -3.80 -2.09
C ALA A 23 2.90 -4.29 -3.48
N CYS A 24 4.15 -3.96 -3.86
CA CYS A 24 4.75 -4.42 -5.11
C CYS A 24 4.81 -5.95 -5.17
N ARG A 25 5.30 -6.62 -4.12
CA ARG A 25 5.45 -8.07 -4.14
C ARG A 25 4.10 -8.79 -4.17
N VAL A 26 3.10 -8.29 -3.45
CA VAL A 26 1.72 -8.83 -3.50
C VAL A 26 1.16 -8.75 -4.91
N LYS A 27 1.26 -7.59 -5.57
CA LYS A 27 0.78 -7.43 -6.95
C LYS A 27 1.55 -8.32 -7.93
N GLN A 28 2.87 -8.45 -7.79
CA GLN A 28 3.67 -9.35 -8.63
C GLN A 28 3.23 -10.82 -8.46
N LEU A 29 3.04 -11.29 -7.23
CA LEU A 29 2.55 -12.64 -6.94
C LEU A 29 1.14 -12.87 -7.50
N ALA A 30 0.28 -11.86 -7.46
CA ALA A 30 -1.05 -11.93 -8.05
C ALA A 30 -0.98 -12.09 -9.57
N MET A 31 -0.12 -11.30 -10.24
CA MET A 31 0.13 -11.42 -11.68
C MET A 31 0.72 -12.78 -12.07
N GLU A 32 1.68 -13.32 -11.31
CA GLU A 32 2.25 -14.66 -11.54
C GLU A 32 1.18 -15.77 -11.49
N LYS A 33 0.08 -15.54 -10.75
CA LYS A 33 -1.01 -16.50 -10.56
C LYS A 33 -2.25 -16.19 -11.40
N ASP A 34 -2.19 -15.18 -12.26
CA ASP A 34 -3.34 -14.66 -13.01
C ASP A 34 -4.55 -14.32 -12.11
N GLN A 35 -4.26 -13.70 -10.96
CA GLN A 35 -5.25 -13.29 -9.97
C GLN A 35 -5.37 -11.77 -9.94
N GLU A 36 -6.60 -11.27 -9.94
CA GLU A 36 -6.90 -9.87 -9.68
C GLU A 36 -7.07 -9.66 -8.18
N ILE A 37 -6.19 -8.84 -7.58
CA ILE A 37 -6.19 -8.50 -6.15
C ILE A 37 -6.12 -6.99 -6.02
N SER A 38 -7.05 -6.39 -5.28
CA SER A 38 -7.06 -4.97 -4.93
C SER A 38 -6.13 -4.69 -3.73
N VAL A 39 -5.20 -3.75 -3.90
CA VAL A 39 -4.23 -3.38 -2.84
C VAL A 39 -4.32 -1.88 -2.62
N CYS A 40 -4.64 -1.46 -1.41
CA CYS A 40 -4.62 -0.06 -0.99
C CYS A 40 -3.41 0.19 -0.09
N VAL A 41 -2.65 1.24 -0.39
CA VAL A 41 -1.61 1.75 0.50
C VAL A 41 -2.04 3.14 0.97
N VAL A 42 -2.13 3.33 2.28
CA VAL A 42 -2.43 4.63 2.87
C VAL A 42 -1.20 5.21 3.53
N GLU A 43 -0.99 6.52 3.40
CA GLU A 43 0.13 7.24 4.01
C GLU A 43 -0.40 8.52 4.66
N LYS A 44 0.22 8.93 5.76
CA LYS A 44 -0.11 10.17 6.47
C LYS A 44 0.34 11.41 5.68
N GLY A 45 1.44 11.29 4.93
CA GLY A 45 1.99 12.36 4.10
C GLY A 45 1.00 12.86 3.05
N SER A 46 1.12 14.14 2.68
CA SER A 46 0.39 14.70 1.53
C SER A 46 0.77 14.03 0.21
N GLU A 47 1.93 13.38 0.19
CA GLU A 47 2.47 12.59 -0.90
C GLU A 47 3.33 11.45 -0.34
N VAL A 48 3.54 10.41 -1.15
CA VAL A 48 4.45 9.31 -0.82
C VAL A 48 5.85 9.89 -0.63
N GLY A 49 6.48 9.59 0.52
CA GLY A 49 7.82 10.06 0.82
C GLY A 49 7.89 11.33 1.68
N ALA A 50 6.81 12.09 1.85
CA ALA A 50 6.82 13.35 2.61
C ALA A 50 7.28 13.21 4.07
N HIS A 51 7.16 12.01 4.65
CA HIS A 51 7.62 11.69 6.01
C HIS A 51 8.80 10.69 6.04
N ILE A 52 9.40 10.36 4.90
CA ILE A 52 10.59 9.52 4.86
C ILE A 52 11.79 10.39 5.18
N LEU A 53 12.50 10.04 6.26
CA LEU A 53 13.81 10.59 6.58
C LEU A 53 14.84 9.47 6.42
N SER A 54 15.87 9.72 5.62
CA SER A 54 16.92 8.77 5.30
C SER A 54 18.29 9.43 5.42
N GLY A 55 19.29 8.66 5.86
CA GLY A 55 20.71 9.01 5.72
C GLY A 55 21.34 8.44 4.44
N ALA A 56 20.59 7.62 3.70
CA ALA A 56 20.89 7.12 2.36
C ALA A 56 20.22 7.99 1.30
#